data_AF-A0A1X7UKL5-F1
#
_entry.id   AF-A0A1X7UKL5-F1
#
_cell.length_a   1.000
_cell.length_b   1.000
_cell.length_c   1.000
_cell.angle_alpha   90.00
_cell.angle_beta   90.00
_cell.angle_gamma   90.00
#
_symmetry.space_group_name_H-M   'P 1'
#
loop_
_entity.id
_entity.type
_entity.pdbx_description
1 polymer ?
#
loop_
_entity_poly.entity_id
_entity_poly.type
_entity_poly.pdbx_seq_one_letter_code
_entity_poly.pdbx_strand_id
1 'polypeptide(L)'
;MCLTFPFYYPSGNLTRCMSTAHIITLAPFLSRYYNSSQLSMLQFAPESVISQIFNNIDWTPEEIQRLESSVLSSTQYAFCAQPGVPFNESVTFEPVPSIGCPYEAPPVMLECPDSVDPTIDPTTDPTTDPTTDPTTDPTTDPTSGAVSLITLSVTVLLFAMIAMILI
;
A
#
# COMPACT_ATOMS: atom_id res chain seq x y z
N MET A 1 8.21 -16.05 -20.93
CA MET A 1 8.45 -15.03 -19.88
C MET A 1 7.65 -13.79 -20.23
N CYS A 2 6.95 -13.20 -19.27
CA CYS A 2 6.18 -11.96 -19.44
C CYS A 2 6.89 -10.85 -18.65
N LEU A 3 7.65 -10.00 -19.34
CA LEU A 3 8.50 -8.99 -18.72
C LEU A 3 8.34 -7.66 -19.45
N THR A 4 8.25 -6.58 -18.67
CA THR A 4 8.23 -5.20 -19.17
C THR A 4 9.24 -4.40 -18.39
N PHE A 5 10.04 -3.59 -19.10
CA PHE A 5 11.06 -2.73 -18.49
C PHE A 5 10.68 -1.26 -18.71
N PRO A 6 9.79 -0.70 -17.86
CA PRO A 6 9.36 0.68 -18.02
C PRO A 6 10.49 1.64 -17.64
N PHE A 7 10.68 2.67 -18.47
CA PHE A 7 11.49 3.84 -18.11
C PHE A 7 10.53 4.94 -17.64
N TYR A 8 10.72 5.42 -16.40
CA TYR A 8 9.81 6.38 -15.78
C TYR A 8 10.54 7.46 -14.98
N TYR A 9 9.87 8.59 -14.75
CA TYR A 9 10.34 9.72 -13.95
C TYR A 9 9.19 10.27 -13.08
N PRO A 10 9.44 10.70 -11.83
CA PRO A 10 10.71 10.66 -11.11
C PRO A 10 11.18 9.23 -10.84
N SER A 11 12.50 9.05 -10.67
CA SER A 11 13.05 7.74 -10.29
C SER A 11 12.53 7.37 -8.90
N GLY A 12 11.72 6.32 -8.85
CA GLY A 12 11.24 5.73 -7.60
C GLY A 12 12.19 4.66 -7.08
N ASN A 13 11.98 4.23 -5.83
CA ASN A 13 12.77 3.17 -5.20
C ASN A 13 12.34 1.75 -5.64
N LEU A 14 11.37 1.62 -6.53
CA LEU A 14 10.91 0.31 -7.00
C LEU A 14 11.83 -0.20 -8.11
N THR A 15 12.40 -1.39 -7.95
CA THR A 15 13.36 -1.93 -8.94
C THR A 15 12.79 -3.12 -9.72
N ARG A 16 11.87 -3.88 -9.11
CA ARG A 16 11.22 -5.04 -9.74
C ARG A 16 9.87 -5.26 -9.08
N CYS A 17 8.77 -5.18 -9.84
CA CYS A 17 7.48 -5.71 -9.42
C CYS A 17 7.10 -6.88 -10.33
N MET A 18 6.67 -7.99 -9.74
CA MET A 18 6.15 -9.15 -10.44
C MET A 18 5.12 -9.87 -9.57
N SER A 19 4.22 -10.61 -10.19
CA SER A 19 3.35 -11.54 -9.48
C SER A 19 3.41 -12.93 -10.09
N THR A 20 3.04 -13.93 -9.30
CA THR A 20 2.92 -15.32 -9.75
C THR A 20 1.82 -16.03 -8.98
N ALA A 21 1.10 -16.92 -9.67
CA ALA A 21 0.29 -17.91 -8.98
C ALA A 21 1.21 -18.87 -8.21
N HIS A 22 0.76 -19.34 -7.05
CA HIS A 22 1.46 -20.38 -6.30
C HIS A 22 0.79 -21.73 -6.52
N ILE A 23 1.54 -22.81 -6.36
CA ILE A 23 0.98 -24.15 -6.50
C ILE A 23 -0.17 -24.42 -5.51
N ILE A 24 -0.11 -23.83 -4.31
CA ILE A 24 -1.19 -23.89 -3.32
C ILE A 24 -2.42 -23.14 -3.81
N THR A 25 -2.25 -22.01 -4.51
CA THR A 25 -3.37 -21.21 -5.00
C THR A 25 -4.03 -21.87 -6.22
N LEU A 26 -3.30 -22.75 -6.90
CA LEU A 26 -3.80 -23.68 -7.93
C LEU A 26 -4.34 -25.00 -7.37
N ALA A 27 -4.32 -25.21 -6.05
CA ALA A 27 -4.81 -26.45 -5.45
C ALA A 27 -6.24 -26.85 -5.88
N PRO A 28 -7.20 -25.92 -6.07
CA PRO A 28 -8.54 -26.28 -6.57
C PRO A 28 -8.48 -27.01 -7.92
N PHE A 29 -7.67 -26.52 -8.86
CA PHE A 29 -7.46 -27.16 -10.15
C PHE A 29 -6.71 -28.49 -10.01
N LEU A 30 -5.59 -28.49 -9.29
CA LEU A 30 -4.70 -29.66 -9.17
C LEU A 30 -5.31 -30.81 -8.36
N SER A 31 -6.30 -30.54 -7.50
CA SER A 31 -7.00 -31.56 -6.71
C SER A 31 -7.74 -32.61 -7.53
N ARG A 32 -7.98 -32.36 -8.83
CA ARG A 32 -8.52 -33.37 -9.75
C ARG A 32 -7.51 -34.40 -10.21
N TYR A 33 -6.23 -34.06 -10.17
CA TYR A 33 -5.14 -34.90 -10.65
C TYR A 33 -4.32 -35.49 -9.50
N TYR A 34 -4.30 -34.81 -8.36
CA TYR A 34 -3.46 -35.15 -7.21
C TYR A 34 -4.25 -35.15 -5.91
N ASN A 35 -3.88 -36.08 -5.03
CA ASN A 35 -4.47 -36.20 -3.70
C ASN A 35 -3.93 -35.11 -2.76
N SER A 36 -4.63 -34.85 -1.67
CA SER A 36 -4.24 -33.83 -0.68
C SER A 36 -2.79 -33.99 -0.16
N SER A 37 -2.34 -35.24 0.06
CA SER A 37 -0.96 -35.53 0.47
C SER A 37 0.10 -35.21 -0.60
N GLN A 38 -0.26 -35.34 -1.88
CA GLN A 38 0.64 -34.99 -2.97
C GLN A 38 0.71 -33.47 -3.12
N LEU A 39 -0.43 -32.78 -3.03
CA LEU A 39 -0.50 -31.32 -3.11
C LEU A 39 0.35 -30.62 -2.03
N SER A 40 0.35 -31.12 -0.79
CA SER A 40 1.17 -30.55 0.28
C SER A 40 2.67 -30.70 0.02
N MET A 41 3.10 -31.78 -0.63
CA MET A 41 4.49 -31.96 -1.04
C MET A 41 4.91 -31.00 -2.16
N LEU A 42 3.96 -30.56 -2.99
CA LEU A 42 4.27 -29.65 -4.10
C LEU A 42 4.66 -28.25 -3.66
N GLN A 43 4.25 -27.81 -2.46
CA GLN A 43 4.61 -26.51 -1.92
C GLN A 43 6.13 -26.25 -1.90
N PHE A 44 6.92 -27.30 -1.69
CA PHE A 44 8.38 -27.23 -1.61
C PHE A 44 9.06 -27.90 -2.80
N ALA A 45 8.29 -28.28 -3.82
CA ALA A 45 8.82 -28.97 -4.98
C ALA A 45 9.62 -28.00 -5.87
N PRO A 46 10.71 -28.47 -6.48
CA PRO A 46 11.44 -27.67 -7.45
C PRO A 46 10.57 -27.45 -8.70
N GLU A 47 10.85 -26.35 -9.42
CA GLU A 47 10.13 -25.98 -10.64
C GLU A 47 10.09 -27.10 -11.69
N SER A 48 11.14 -27.93 -11.76
CA SER A 48 11.19 -29.08 -12.67
C SER A 48 10.09 -30.10 -12.41
N VAL A 49 9.74 -30.35 -11.16
CA VAL A 49 8.65 -31.26 -10.77
C VAL A 49 7.31 -30.62 -11.10
N ILE A 50 7.16 -29.32 -10.83
CA ILE A 50 5.94 -28.57 -11.18
C ILE A 50 5.71 -28.60 -12.69
N SER A 51 6.76 -28.42 -13.50
CA SER A 51 6.66 -28.47 -14.97
C SER A 51 6.24 -29.86 -15.46
N GLN A 52 6.77 -30.94 -14.86
CA GLN A 52 6.37 -32.31 -15.22
C GLN A 52 4.89 -32.57 -14.98
N ILE A 53 4.31 -31.98 -13.92
CA ILE A 53 2.87 -32.08 -13.64
C ILE A 53 2.06 -31.54 -14.80
N PHE A 54 2.34 -30.31 -15.23
CA PHE A 54 1.62 -29.67 -16.33
C PHE A 54 1.85 -30.36 -17.68
N ASN A 55 2.99 -31.01 -17.88
CA ASN A 55 3.27 -31.81 -19.07
C ASN A 55 2.47 -33.13 -19.12
N ASN A 56 2.00 -33.63 -17.97
CA ASN A 56 1.22 -34.86 -17.88
C ASN A 56 -0.30 -34.61 -17.97
N ILE A 57 -0.74 -33.36 -18.11
CA ILE A 57 -2.15 -33.00 -18.24
C ILE A 57 -2.55 -32.99 -19.71
N ASP A 58 -3.64 -33.69 -20.03
CA ASP A 58 -4.29 -33.57 -21.33
C ASP A 58 -5.08 -32.26 -21.41
N TRP A 59 -4.55 -31.29 -22.15
CA TRP A 59 -5.13 -29.95 -22.26
C TRP A 59 -6.33 -29.93 -23.22
N THR A 60 -7.53 -30.08 -22.67
CA THR A 60 -8.78 -29.78 -23.39
C THR A 60 -9.18 -28.31 -23.18
N PRO A 61 -10.03 -27.73 -24.06
CA PRO A 61 -10.54 -26.38 -23.86
C PRO A 61 -11.21 -26.16 -22.49
N GLU A 62 -11.91 -27.17 -21.98
CA GLU A 62 -12.56 -27.11 -20.67
C GLU A 62 -11.53 -27.09 -19.53
N GLU A 63 -10.42 -27.83 -19.65
CA GLU A 63 -9.36 -27.79 -18.64
C GLU A 63 -8.59 -26.46 -18.67
N ILE A 64 -8.37 -25.89 -19.85
CA ILE A 64 -7.77 -24.56 -19.99
C ILE A 64 -8.65 -23.52 -19.29
N GLN A 65 -9.95 -23.53 -19.56
CA GLN A 65 -10.90 -22.59 -18.94
C GLN A 65 -10.95 -22.75 -17.40
N ARG A 66 -10.84 -23.99 -16.89
CA ARG A 66 -10.77 -24.26 -15.46
C ARG A 66 -9.49 -23.71 -14.83
N LEU A 67 -8.35 -23.92 -15.48
CA LEU A 67 -7.09 -23.37 -15.02
C LEU A 67 -7.15 -21.85 -14.99
N GLU A 68 -7.61 -21.21 -16.06
CA GLU A 68 -7.77 -19.76 -16.14
C GLU A 68 -8.68 -19.23 -15.04
N SER A 69 -9.83 -19.88 -14.84
CA SER A 69 -10.76 -19.53 -13.76
C SER A 69 -10.10 -19.67 -12.39
N SER A 70 -9.31 -20.72 -12.17
CA SER A 70 -8.58 -20.94 -10.91
C SER A 70 -7.45 -19.91 -10.72
N VAL A 71 -6.79 -19.46 -11.77
CA VAL A 71 -5.77 -18.41 -11.70
C VAL A 71 -6.42 -17.08 -11.36
N LEU A 72 -7.55 -16.74 -12.00
CA LEU A 72 -8.22 -15.45 -11.82
C LEU A 72 -8.97 -15.31 -10.48
N SER A 73 -9.48 -16.41 -9.93
CA SER A 73 -10.27 -16.40 -8.69
C SER A 73 -9.47 -16.62 -7.42
N SER A 74 -8.19 -16.98 -7.54
CA SER A 74 -7.35 -17.33 -6.40
C SER A 74 -6.48 -16.15 -5.96
N THR A 75 -5.64 -16.38 -4.96
CA THR A 75 -4.62 -15.41 -4.54
C THR A 75 -3.33 -15.60 -5.33
N GLN A 76 -2.55 -14.54 -5.42
CA GLN A 76 -1.23 -14.53 -6.04
C GLN A 76 -0.18 -14.06 -5.05
N TYR A 77 1.06 -14.49 -5.27
CA TYR A 77 2.19 -13.81 -4.66
C TYR A 77 2.51 -12.57 -5.48
N ALA A 78 2.53 -11.42 -4.84
CA ALA A 78 3.10 -10.21 -5.38
C ALA A 78 4.48 -9.98 -4.75
N PHE A 79 5.43 -9.56 -5.56
CA PHE A 79 6.77 -9.22 -5.14
C PHE A 79 7.18 -7.89 -5.74
N CYS A 80 7.46 -6.92 -4.89
CA CYS A 80 7.89 -5.58 -5.29
C CYS A 80 9.18 -5.19 -4.55
N ALA A 81 10.32 -5.39 -5.20
CA ALA A 81 11.64 -5.15 -4.64
C ALA A 81 11.96 -3.67 -4.47
N GLN A 82 12.39 -3.31 -3.27
CA GLN A 82 12.98 -2.02 -2.93
C GLN A 82 14.43 -2.20 -2.46
N PRO A 83 15.35 -1.27 -2.80
CA PRO A 83 16.72 -1.28 -2.30
C PRO A 83 16.76 -1.35 -0.76
N GLY A 84 17.50 -2.31 -0.23
CA GLY A 84 17.69 -2.48 1.21
C GLY A 84 16.59 -3.24 1.94
N VAL A 85 15.49 -3.62 1.27
CA VAL A 85 14.42 -4.43 1.87
C VAL A 85 14.67 -5.92 1.58
N PRO A 86 14.69 -6.80 2.60
CA PRO A 86 14.79 -8.24 2.42
C PRO A 86 13.65 -8.83 1.57
N PHE A 87 13.92 -9.96 0.90
CA PHE A 87 12.95 -10.62 0.02
C PHE A 87 11.65 -11.00 0.75
N ASN A 88 11.76 -11.57 1.96
CA ASN A 88 10.60 -12.00 2.75
C ASN A 88 9.66 -10.86 3.15
N GLU A 89 10.18 -9.65 3.31
CA GLU A 89 9.39 -8.44 3.60
C GLU A 89 8.77 -7.83 2.33
N SER A 90 9.30 -8.18 1.16
CA SER A 90 8.84 -7.68 -0.14
C SER A 90 7.80 -8.58 -0.82
N VAL A 91 7.51 -9.76 -0.24
CA VAL A 91 6.53 -10.72 -0.76
C VAL A 91 5.22 -10.61 -0.01
N THR A 92 4.13 -10.36 -0.73
CA THR A 92 2.77 -10.32 -0.19
C THR A 92 1.87 -11.35 -0.85
N PHE A 93 0.85 -11.79 -0.12
CA PHE A 93 -0.25 -12.60 -0.66
C PHE A 93 -1.46 -11.71 -0.87
N GLU A 94 -1.86 -11.54 -2.13
CA GLU A 94 -2.92 -10.61 -2.49
C GLU A 94 -3.94 -11.32 -3.40
N PRO A 95 -5.22 -10.91 -3.37
CA PRO A 95 -6.18 -11.35 -4.36
C PRO A 95 -5.73 -10.89 -5.76
N VAL A 96 -6.04 -11.67 -6.79
CA VAL A 96 -5.77 -11.25 -8.16
C VAL A 96 -6.56 -9.97 -8.46
N PRO A 97 -5.91 -8.90 -8.94
CA PRO A 97 -6.60 -7.66 -9.26
C PRO A 97 -7.67 -7.90 -10.33
N SER A 98 -8.92 -7.53 -10.00
CA SER A 98 -10.02 -7.55 -10.95
C SER A 98 -10.16 -6.18 -11.62
N ILE A 99 -10.31 -6.19 -12.94
CA ILE A 99 -10.65 -4.99 -13.69
C ILE A 99 -12.16 -4.81 -13.56
N GLY A 100 -12.59 -3.91 -12.68
CA GLY A 100 -14.02 -3.63 -12.46
C GLY A 100 -14.72 -3.04 -13.68
N CYS A 101 -13.97 -2.45 -14.61
CA CYS A 101 -14.50 -1.91 -15.85
C CYS A 101 -13.54 -2.16 -17.02
N PRO A 102 -14.00 -2.81 -18.09
CA PRO A 102 -13.22 -2.85 -19.31
C PRO A 102 -13.04 -1.40 -19.80
N TYR A 103 -11.80 -0.99 -20.02
CA TYR A 103 -11.56 0.23 -20.77
C TYR A 103 -11.95 -0.07 -22.23
N GLU A 104 -13.07 0.46 -22.68
CA GLU A 104 -13.35 0.46 -24.13
C GLU A 104 -12.60 1.64 -24.74
N ALA A 105 -11.88 1.38 -25.84
CA ALA A 105 -11.28 2.47 -26.62
C ALA A 105 -12.42 3.41 -27.09
N PRO A 106 -12.28 4.74 -26.95
CA PRO A 106 -13.33 5.70 -27.28
C PRO A 106 -13.94 5.44 -28.67
N PRO A 107 -15.27 5.60 -28.84
CA PRO A 107 -16.05 6.70 -28.26
C PRO A 107 -17.08 6.35 -27.19
N VAL A 108 -17.14 5.11 -26.67
CA VAL A 108 -18.16 4.73 -25.68
C VAL A 108 -17.63 4.97 -24.27
N MET A 109 -17.97 6.12 -23.68
CA MET A 109 -17.91 6.27 -22.22
C MET A 109 -18.97 5.35 -21.62
N LEU A 110 -18.63 4.09 -21.40
CA LEU A 110 -19.45 3.22 -20.57
C LEU A 110 -19.09 3.54 -19.12
N GLU A 111 -19.97 4.30 -18.46
CA GLU A 111 -19.84 4.67 -17.05
C GLU A 111 -19.85 3.40 -16.18
N CYS A 112 -18.85 3.27 -15.33
CA CYS A 112 -18.76 2.23 -14.30
C CYS A 112 -19.73 2.55 -13.15
N PRO A 113 -20.75 1.74 -12.85
CA PRO A 113 -21.67 2.05 -11.77
C PRO A 113 -21.14 1.79 -10.34
N ASP A 114 -19.89 1.36 -10.14
CA ASP A 114 -19.36 1.05 -8.79
C ASP A 114 -17.94 1.60 -8.53
N SER A 115 -17.61 2.77 -9.09
CA SER A 115 -16.52 3.56 -8.52
C SER A 115 -17.03 4.12 -7.19
N VAL A 116 -16.74 3.44 -6.08
CA VAL A 116 -16.77 4.08 -4.77
C VAL A 116 -15.71 5.17 -4.82
N ASP A 117 -16.14 6.37 -5.17
CA ASP A 117 -15.35 7.57 -5.13
C ASP A 117 -14.77 7.72 -3.70
N PRO A 118 -13.46 7.88 -3.51
CA PRO A 118 -12.91 8.27 -2.22
C PRO A 118 -13.20 9.75 -1.90
N THR A 119 -14.15 10.41 -2.57
CA THR A 119 -14.81 11.59 -2.02
C THR A 119 -15.95 11.15 -1.09
N ILE A 120 -15.60 10.91 0.18
CA ILE A 120 -16.51 11.33 1.23
C ILE A 120 -16.63 12.85 1.09
N ASP A 121 -17.63 13.30 0.35
CA ASP A 121 -18.17 14.65 0.48
C ASP A 121 -18.52 14.83 1.96
N PRO A 122 -18.00 15.84 2.68
CA PRO A 122 -18.47 16.13 4.01
C PRO A 122 -19.89 16.68 3.91
N THR A 123 -20.88 15.80 3.72
CA THR A 123 -22.29 16.10 3.96
C THR A 123 -22.52 16.15 5.47
N THR A 124 -22.05 17.21 6.09
CA THR A 124 -22.57 17.73 7.36
C THR A 124 -22.63 19.24 7.23
N ASP A 125 -23.77 19.71 6.75
CA ASP A 125 -24.22 21.08 6.92
C ASP A 125 -24.30 21.37 8.44
N PRO A 126 -23.56 22.34 8.98
CA PRO A 126 -23.81 22.80 10.33
C PRO A 126 -24.98 23.80 10.30
N THR A 127 -26.20 23.31 10.13
CA THR A 127 -27.40 24.06 10.56
C THR A 127 -27.53 23.96 12.07
N THR A 128 -26.70 24.72 12.78
CA THR A 128 -27.01 25.13 14.15
C THR A 128 -26.43 26.51 14.37
N ASP A 129 -27.29 27.50 14.19
CA ASP A 129 -27.06 28.89 14.57
C ASP A 129 -26.83 28.99 16.08
N PRO A 130 -25.71 29.53 16.57
CA PRO A 130 -25.61 29.99 17.94
C PRO A 130 -26.02 31.48 17.99
N THR A 131 -27.33 31.74 18.06
CA THR A 131 -27.80 33.00 18.66
C THR A 131 -27.56 32.96 20.16
N THR A 132 -26.33 33.22 20.58
CA THR A 132 -26.05 33.71 21.94
C THR A 132 -24.74 34.49 21.92
N ASP A 133 -24.88 35.81 21.96
CA ASP A 133 -23.82 36.78 22.19
C ASP A 133 -23.17 36.56 23.56
N PRO A 134 -21.83 36.49 23.65
CA PRO A 134 -21.12 36.92 24.83
C PRO A 134 -20.23 38.10 24.47
N THR A 135 -20.74 39.32 24.73
CA THR A 135 -19.92 40.48 25.05
C THR A 135 -19.10 40.16 26.31
N THR A 136 -17.90 39.62 26.14
CA THR A 136 -16.81 39.78 27.11
C THR A 136 -15.47 39.62 26.42
N ASP A 137 -14.77 40.75 26.28
CA ASP A 137 -13.38 40.86 25.86
C ASP A 137 -12.43 40.27 26.92
N PRO A 138 -11.43 39.47 26.52
CA PRO A 138 -10.16 39.49 27.21
C PRO A 138 -9.03 39.78 26.22
N THR A 139 -8.58 41.04 26.21
CA THR A 139 -7.22 41.42 25.87
C THR A 139 -6.23 40.71 26.80
N THR A 140 -5.56 39.66 26.32
CA THR A 140 -4.28 39.20 26.89
C THR A 140 -3.39 38.60 25.79
N ASP A 141 -2.40 39.40 25.40
CA ASP A 141 -1.27 39.07 24.53
C ASP A 141 -0.37 37.98 25.16
N PRO A 142 0.01 36.90 24.45
CA PRO A 142 0.92 35.90 24.99
C PRO A 142 2.37 36.36 24.88
N THR A 143 2.80 37.34 25.68
CA THR A 143 4.22 37.73 25.78
C THR A 143 4.93 37.02 26.95
N SER A 144 4.84 35.68 27.05
CA SER A 144 5.45 34.92 28.15
C SER A 144 6.61 33.99 27.76
N GLY A 145 7.16 34.11 26.55
CA GLY A 145 8.28 33.27 26.10
C GLY A 145 9.65 33.97 26.05
N ALA A 146 9.67 35.29 25.82
CA ALA A 146 10.91 35.99 25.45
C ALA A 146 11.59 36.75 26.60
N VAL A 147 10.88 37.02 27.71
CA VAL A 147 11.39 37.92 28.76
C VAL A 147 12.31 37.22 29.77
N SER A 148 12.18 35.90 29.93
CA SER A 148 12.93 35.14 30.96
C SER A 148 14.40 34.92 30.60
N LEU A 149 14.71 34.68 29.31
CA LEU A 149 16.10 34.43 28.87
C LEU A 149 16.93 35.73 28.83
N ILE A 150 16.32 36.85 28.44
CA ILE A 150 17.01 38.14 28.32
C ILE A 150 17.30 38.70 29.71
N THR A 151 16.37 38.62 30.66
CA THR A 151 16.56 39.13 32.03
C THR A 151 17.60 38.34 32.84
N LEU A 152 17.68 37.01 32.67
CA LEU A 152 18.76 36.21 33.26
C LEU A 152 20.13 36.61 32.69
N SER A 153 20.24 36.81 31.37
CA SER A 153 21.51 37.17 30.74
C SER A 153 22.04 38.53 31.19
N VAL A 154 21.17 39.54 31.29
CA VAL A 154 21.53 40.91 31.65
C VAL A 154 21.92 41.02 33.13
N THR A 155 21.19 40.33 34.03
CA THR A 155 21.52 40.35 35.46
C THR A 155 22.85 39.67 35.76
N VAL A 156 23.14 38.51 35.14
CA VAL A 156 24.43 37.81 35.30
C VAL A 156 25.60 38.66 34.80
N LEU A 157 25.46 39.33 33.65
CA LEU A 157 26.49 40.23 33.12
C LEU A 157 26.69 41.46 34.02
N LEU A 158 25.62 42.04 34.55
CA LEU A 158 25.71 43.21 35.43
C LEU A 158 26.43 42.88 36.75
N PHE A 159 26.13 41.72 37.37
CA PHE A 159 26.85 41.28 38.57
C PHE A 159 28.32 40.96 38.30
N ALA A 160 28.63 40.36 37.14
CA ALA A 160 30.02 40.10 36.75
C ALA A 160 30.82 41.40 36.53
N MET A 161 30.19 42.42 35.93
CA MET A 161 30.82 43.74 35.73
C MET A 161 31.03 44.49 37.06
N ILE A 162 30.06 44.45 37.98
CA ILE A 162 30.18 45.10 39.29
C ILE A 162 31.25 44.41 40.15
N ALA A 163 31.37 43.08 40.08
CA ALA A 163 32.40 42.33 40.80
C ALA A 163 33.83 42.62 40.31
N MET A 164 34.03 42.92 39.02
CA MET A 164 35.34 43.34 38.50
C MET A 164 35.72 44.79 38.83
N ILE A 165 34.76 45.63 39.24
CA ILE A 165 35.01 47.03 39.62
C ILE A 165 35.28 47.17 41.14
N LEU A 166 34.95 46.14 41.92
CA LEU A 166 35.07 46.12 43.39
C LEU A 166 36.28 45.31 43.92
N ILE A 167 37.23 44.93 43.03
CA ILE A 167 38.54 44.34 43.36
C ILE A 167 39.62 45.29 42.85
#